data_AF-A0A1I1QPY1-F1
#
_entry.id   AF-A0A1I1QPY1-F1
#
_cell.length_a   1.000
_cell.length_b   1.000
_cell.length_c   1.000
_cell.angle_alpha   90.00
_cell.angle_beta   90.00
_cell.angle_gamma   90.00
#
_symmetry.space_group_name_H-M   'P 1'
#
loop_
_entity.id
_entity.type
_entity.pdbx_description
1 polymer ?
#
loop_
_entity_poly.entity_id
_entity_poly.type
_entity_poly.pdbx_seq_one_letter_code
_entity_poly.pdbx_strand_id
1 'polypeptide(L)'
;MSVVSRSAGNKNIFKSMKDIKFDQTISDECGVTMNDSVEARAIAEFMEEQDPNVVVTHNPATIRIDGHGKLVFKMDEISEFLGREMTAEIFEVNTSTHYGRMVRVDDNTVILFGNMDDVMEYI
;
A
#
# COMPACT_ATOMS: atom_id res chain seq x y z
N MET A 1 -7.47 -29.11 -29.02
CA MET A 1 -6.65 -28.12 -28.29
C MET A 1 -5.79 -27.38 -29.30
N SER A 2 -6.09 -26.11 -29.57
CA SER A 2 -5.56 -25.39 -30.73
C SER A 2 -4.06 -25.07 -30.59
N VAL A 3 -3.38 -25.14 -31.74
CA VAL A 3 -1.94 -24.85 -31.95
C VAL A 3 -1.58 -23.40 -31.58
N VAL A 4 -2.59 -22.55 -31.35
CA VAL A 4 -2.45 -21.14 -30.94
C VAL A 4 -1.83 -20.99 -29.54
N SER A 5 -2.00 -21.98 -28.66
CA SER A 5 -1.43 -21.93 -27.29
C SER A 5 0.09 -22.11 -27.22
N ARG A 6 0.76 -22.53 -28.30
CA ARG A 6 2.21 -22.80 -28.32
C ARG A 6 3.05 -21.71 -28.98
N SER A 7 2.43 -20.63 -29.46
CA SER A 7 3.08 -19.59 -30.30
C SER A 7 3.03 -18.17 -29.69
N ALA A 8 2.64 -18.02 -28.43
CA ALA A 8 2.88 -16.78 -27.71
C ALA A 8 4.37 -16.76 -27.32
N GLY A 9 5.18 -16.16 -28.20
CA GLY A 9 6.63 -16.19 -28.14
C GLY A 9 7.21 -15.85 -26.78
N ASN A 10 8.39 -16.41 -26.51
CA ASN A 10 9.33 -16.01 -25.48
C ASN A 10 9.72 -14.53 -25.62
N LYS A 11 8.78 -13.61 -25.40
CA LYS A 11 9.13 -12.24 -25.06
C LYS A 11 9.59 -12.32 -23.62
N ASN A 12 10.91 -12.27 -23.43
CA ASN A 12 11.48 -12.02 -22.12
C ASN A 12 10.82 -10.74 -21.59
N ILE A 13 9.89 -10.88 -20.66
CA ILE A 13 9.26 -9.77 -19.92
C ILE A 13 10.29 -9.08 -19.02
N PHE A 14 11.43 -9.74 -18.78
CA PHE A 14 12.54 -9.23 -18.01
C PHE A 14 13.47 -8.41 -18.90
N LYS A 15 13.78 -7.18 -18.45
CA LYS A 15 14.85 -6.38 -19.04
C LYS A 15 16.18 -7.13 -18.86
N SER A 16 17.03 -7.10 -19.90
CA SER A 16 18.41 -7.58 -19.78
C SER A 16 19.13 -6.78 -18.70
N MET A 17 19.96 -7.42 -17.89
CA MET A 17 20.72 -6.74 -16.82
C MET A 17 21.57 -5.58 -17.34
N LYS A 18 22.01 -5.65 -18.61
CA LYS A 18 22.76 -4.58 -19.28
C LYS A 18 21.93 -3.32 -19.55
N ASP A 19 20.60 -3.45 -19.56
CA ASP A 19 19.64 -2.38 -19.85
C ASP A 19 18.99 -1.81 -18.57
N ILE A 20 19.38 -2.34 -17.38
CA ILE A 20 18.93 -1.83 -16.09
C ILE A 20 19.89 -0.71 -15.66
N LYS A 21 19.40 0.52 -15.63
CA LYS A 21 20.10 1.64 -14.99
C LYS A 21 19.81 1.60 -13.49
N PHE A 22 20.85 1.45 -12.69
CA PHE A 22 20.78 1.62 -11.23
C PHE A 22 20.99 3.08 -10.91
N ASP A 23 19.89 3.81 -10.73
CA ASP A 23 19.93 5.15 -10.19
C ASP A 23 19.71 5.07 -8.67
N GLN A 24 20.52 5.79 -7.91
CA GLN A 24 20.38 5.88 -6.45
C GLN A 24 19.55 7.10 -6.09
N THR A 25 18.36 7.20 -6.68
CA THR A 25 17.40 8.27 -6.36
C THR A 25 16.62 7.90 -5.11
N ILE A 26 16.34 8.92 -4.30
CA ILE A 26 15.43 8.81 -3.16
C ILE A 26 14.01 8.57 -3.71
N SER A 27 13.30 7.61 -3.15
CA SER A 27 11.88 7.37 -3.45
C SER A 27 11.05 7.93 -2.32
N ASP A 28 10.07 8.78 -2.66
CA ASP A 28 9.06 9.28 -1.73
C ASP A 28 7.82 8.38 -1.71
N GLU A 29 7.89 7.17 -2.28
CA GLU A 29 6.79 6.22 -2.25
C GLU A 29 6.67 5.55 -0.89
N CYS A 30 5.43 5.37 -0.43
CA CYS A 30 5.10 4.55 0.73
C CYS A 30 3.88 3.71 0.43
N GLY A 31 3.74 2.60 1.16
CA GLY A 31 2.59 1.75 0.95
C GLY A 31 2.49 0.61 1.95
N VAL A 32 1.26 0.12 2.11
CA VAL A 32 0.92 -0.97 3.01
C VAL A 32 0.30 -2.10 2.20
N THR A 33 0.68 -3.33 2.51
CA THR A 33 0.06 -4.53 1.97
C THR A 33 -0.66 -5.24 3.10
N MET A 34 -1.95 -5.46 2.91
CA MET A 34 -2.86 -6.05 3.89
C MET A 34 -3.37 -7.40 3.40
N ASN A 35 -3.71 -8.30 4.31
CA ASN A 35 -4.44 -9.51 3.96
C ASN A 35 -5.84 -9.14 3.45
N ASP A 36 -6.37 -9.90 2.50
CA ASP A 36 -7.70 -9.64 1.94
C ASP A 36 -8.80 -9.97 2.97
N SER A 37 -9.16 -8.96 3.77
CA SER A 37 -10.19 -8.98 4.81
C SER A 37 -11.25 -7.92 4.57
N VAL A 38 -12.32 -7.94 5.37
CA VAL A 38 -13.39 -6.94 5.26
C VAL A 38 -12.87 -5.55 5.67
N GLU A 39 -11.97 -5.50 6.66
CA GLU A 39 -11.28 -4.30 7.14
C GLU A 39 -10.39 -3.73 6.05
N ALA A 40 -9.55 -4.58 5.44
CA ALA A 40 -8.62 -4.15 4.39
C ALA A 40 -9.34 -3.63 3.14
N ARG A 41 -10.46 -4.23 2.75
CA ARG A 41 -11.28 -3.74 1.63
C ARG A 41 -11.87 -2.36 1.93
N ALA A 42 -12.43 -2.17 3.13
CA ALA A 42 -12.99 -0.88 3.53
C ALA A 42 -11.91 0.20 3.60
N ILE A 43 -10.73 -0.12 4.14
CA ILE A 43 -9.59 0.81 4.17
C ILE A 43 -9.17 1.16 2.74
N ALA A 44 -9.07 0.18 1.85
CA ALA A 44 -8.66 0.42 0.47
C ALA A 44 -9.65 1.32 -0.29
N GLU A 45 -10.95 1.03 -0.18
CA GLU A 45 -12.02 1.84 -0.77
C GLU A 45 -12.01 3.27 -0.20
N PHE A 46 -11.92 3.42 1.13
CA PHE A 46 -11.82 4.72 1.79
C PHE A 46 -10.61 5.53 1.31
N MET A 47 -9.43 4.91 1.22
CA MET A 47 -8.22 5.59 0.79
C MET A 47 -8.26 6.01 -0.68
N GLU A 48 -8.85 5.19 -1.55
CA GLU A 48 -9.05 5.52 -2.97
C GLU A 48 -10.05 6.68 -3.17
N GLU A 49 -11.07 6.80 -2.31
CA GLU A 49 -12.02 7.91 -2.33
C GLU A 49 -11.43 9.23 -1.82
N GLN A 50 -10.53 9.19 -0.81
CA GLN A 50 -10.00 10.39 -0.17
C GLN A 50 -8.87 11.05 -0.95
N ASP A 51 -7.96 10.29 -1.57
CA ASP A 51 -6.80 10.82 -2.28
C ASP A 51 -6.64 10.19 -3.66
N PRO A 52 -6.78 10.98 -4.76
CA PRO A 52 -6.62 10.46 -6.12
C PRO A 52 -5.19 10.01 -6.46
N ASN A 53 -4.20 10.29 -5.60
CA ASN A 53 -2.82 9.83 -5.77
C ASN A 53 -2.57 8.47 -5.11
N VAL A 54 -3.55 7.92 -4.39
CA VAL A 54 -3.48 6.57 -3.84
C VAL A 54 -3.78 5.56 -4.95
N VAL A 55 -2.97 4.51 -5.02
CA VAL A 55 -3.17 3.40 -5.94
C VAL A 55 -3.46 2.14 -5.15
N VAL A 56 -4.64 1.58 -5.37
CA VAL A 56 -5.04 0.28 -4.79
C VAL A 56 -4.83 -0.83 -5.81
N THR A 57 -4.11 -1.87 -5.41
CA THR A 57 -3.91 -3.09 -6.20
C THR A 57 -4.47 -4.29 -5.47
N HIS A 58 -5.53 -4.90 -6.03
CA HIS A 58 -6.11 -6.14 -5.52
C HIS A 58 -5.35 -7.36 -6.07
N ASN A 59 -4.67 -8.08 -5.18
CA ASN A 59 -4.04 -9.36 -5.46
C ASN A 59 -4.93 -10.50 -4.92
N PRO A 60 -4.71 -11.76 -5.33
CA PRO A 60 -5.60 -12.87 -4.96
C PRO A 60 -5.82 -13.11 -3.45
N ALA A 61 -4.90 -12.68 -2.58
CA ALA A 61 -5.00 -12.86 -1.12
C ALA A 61 -4.60 -11.61 -0.33
N THR A 62 -4.21 -10.53 -1.02
CA THR A 62 -3.73 -9.30 -0.40
C THR A 62 -4.24 -8.09 -1.14
N ILE A 63 -4.36 -6.98 -0.43
CA ILE A 63 -4.66 -5.68 -1.00
C ILE A 63 -3.45 -4.79 -0.73
N ARG A 64 -2.89 -4.21 -1.78
CA ARG A 64 -1.76 -3.28 -1.68
C ARG A 64 -2.27 -1.87 -1.90
N ILE A 65 -1.93 -0.97 -0.99
CA ILE A 65 -2.29 0.45 -1.02
C ILE A 65 -0.96 1.20 -1.10
N ASP A 66 -0.76 1.91 -2.20
CA ASP A 66 0.45 2.66 -2.50
C ASP A 66 0.13 4.15 -2.58
N GLY A 67 1.05 5.01 -2.16
CA GLY A 67 0.95 6.46 -2.28
C GLY A 67 2.31 7.14 -2.28
N HIS A 68 2.29 8.47 -2.43
CA HIS A 68 3.49 9.30 -2.44
C HIS A 68 3.49 10.28 -1.26
N GLY A 69 4.67 10.52 -0.69
CA GLY A 69 4.88 11.41 0.45
C GLY A 69 4.44 10.77 1.77
N LYS A 70 3.14 10.68 2.02
CA LYS A 70 2.59 10.01 3.21
C LYS A 70 1.17 9.47 3.00
N LEU A 71 0.85 8.38 3.69
CA LEU A 71 -0.50 7.87 3.84
C LEU A 71 -0.95 8.04 5.29
N VAL A 72 -2.12 8.63 5.51
CA VAL A 72 -2.67 8.86 6.84
C VAL A 72 -3.92 8.01 7.01
N PHE A 73 -3.90 7.13 7.99
CA PHE A 73 -5.01 6.25 8.34
C PHE A 73 -5.62 6.73 9.66
N LYS A 74 -6.83 7.25 9.59
CA LYS A 74 -7.61 7.70 10.75
C LYS A 74 -8.66 6.66 11.10
N MET A 75 -8.53 6.06 12.26
CA MET A 75 -9.33 4.92 12.70
C MET A 75 -10.79 5.29 12.90
N ASP A 76 -11.09 6.49 13.37
CA ASP A 76 -12.46 7.02 13.50
C ASP A 76 -13.17 7.17 12.14
N GLU A 77 -12.52 7.81 11.16
CA GLU A 77 -13.06 7.98 9.81
C GLU A 77 -13.25 6.62 9.12
N ILE A 78 -12.27 5.71 9.25
CA ILE A 78 -12.37 4.34 8.72
C ILE A 78 -13.48 3.57 9.46
N SER A 79 -13.65 3.75 10.77
CA SER A 79 -14.71 3.09 11.54
C SER A 79 -16.09 3.51 11.06
N GLU A 80 -16.27 4.80 10.78
CA GLU A 80 -17.54 5.34 10.26
C GLU A 80 -17.84 4.75 8.87
N PHE A 81 -16.85 4.71 7.98
CA PHE A 81 -16.99 4.10 6.66
C PHE A 81 -17.30 2.60 6.73
N LEU A 82 -16.60 1.88 7.60
CA LEU A 82 -16.72 0.44 7.77
C LEU A 82 -17.99 0.03 8.54
N GLY A 83 -18.59 0.95 9.31
CA GLY A 83 -19.78 0.71 10.15
C GLY A 83 -19.52 -0.15 11.39
N ARG A 84 -18.25 -0.34 11.77
CA ARG A 84 -17.81 -1.03 13.00
C ARG A 84 -16.52 -0.41 13.49
N GLU A 85 -16.22 -0.63 14.76
CA GLU A 85 -15.00 -0.13 15.38
C GLU A 85 -13.74 -0.64 14.67
N MET A 86 -12.92 0.30 14.25
CA MET A 86 -11.59 0.12 13.72
C MET A 86 -10.61 0.70 14.76
N THR A 87 -9.57 -0.06 15.11
CA THR A 87 -8.49 0.41 16.00
C THR A 87 -7.14 0.21 15.33
N ALA A 88 -6.11 0.89 15.83
CA ALA A 88 -4.75 0.73 15.33
C ALA A 88 -4.26 -0.72 15.42
N GLU A 89 -4.65 -1.48 16.45
CA GLU A 89 -4.29 -2.89 16.60
C GLU A 89 -4.97 -3.76 15.54
N ILE A 90 -6.25 -3.52 15.24
CA ILE A 90 -6.95 -4.26 14.19
C ILE A 90 -6.35 -3.90 12.82
N PHE A 91 -5.97 -2.64 12.60
CA PHE A 91 -5.22 -2.23 11.42
C PHE A 91 -3.93 -3.06 11.28
N GLU A 92 -3.09 -3.09 12.32
CA GLU A 92 -1.82 -3.85 12.34
C GLU A 92 -2.02 -5.36 12.15
N VAL A 93 -3.09 -5.96 12.72
CA VAL A 93 -3.41 -7.38 12.52
C VAL A 93 -3.72 -7.69 11.05
N ASN A 94 -4.31 -6.74 10.32
CA ASN A 94 -4.61 -6.90 8.90
C ASN A 94 -3.42 -6.54 8.01
N THR A 95 -2.45 -5.76 8.50
CA THR A 95 -1.23 -5.42 7.78
C THR A 95 -0.24 -6.59 7.73
N SER A 96 0.10 -7.04 6.54
CA SER A 96 1.12 -8.09 6.32
C SER A 96 2.52 -7.50 6.23
N THR A 97 2.66 -6.36 5.53
CA THR A 97 3.93 -5.65 5.39
C THR A 97 3.67 -4.20 4.99
N HIS A 98 4.65 -3.33 5.20
CA HIS A 98 4.64 -1.95 4.73
C HIS A 98 6.04 -1.56 4.24
N TYR A 99 6.11 -0.59 3.35
CA TYR A 99 7.35 0.08 2.97
C TYR A 99 7.18 1.59 3.17
N GLY A 100 8.31 2.25 3.45
CA GLY A 100 8.28 3.53 4.15
C GLY A 100 8.26 3.34 5.66
N ARG A 101 8.14 4.44 6.39
CA ARG A 101 8.21 4.47 7.85
C ARG A 101 6.82 4.60 8.45
N MET A 102 6.35 3.56 9.12
CA MET A 102 5.09 3.56 9.85
C MET A 102 5.29 4.15 11.24
N VAL A 103 4.43 5.09 11.62
CA VAL A 103 4.38 5.73 12.93
C VAL A 103 2.93 5.76 13.38
N ARG A 104 2.67 5.13 14.53
CA ARG A 104 1.41 5.32 15.27
C ARG A 104 1.57 6.59 16.11
N VAL A 105 0.86 7.65 15.75
CA VAL A 105 0.93 8.95 16.45
C VAL A 105 0.14 8.89 17.74
N ASP A 106 -1.04 8.27 17.70
CA ASP A 106 -1.93 8.03 18.83
C ASP A 106 -2.80 6.78 18.56
N ASP A 107 -3.83 6.55 19.37
CA ASP A 107 -4.73 5.40 19.21
C ASP A 107 -5.66 5.52 17.99
N ASN A 108 -5.83 6.73 17.45
CA ASN A 108 -6.70 7.02 16.32
C ASN A 108 -5.93 7.15 14.99
N THR A 109 -4.63 7.41 15.02
CA THR A 109 -3.90 7.88 13.84
C THR A 109 -2.64 7.06 13.60
N VAL A 110 -2.61 6.38 12.45
CA VAL A 110 -1.43 5.70 11.91
C VAL A 110 -0.98 6.42 10.64
N ILE A 111 0.28 6.81 10.57
CA ILE A 111 0.86 7.49 9.41
C ILE A 111 1.98 6.64 8.83
N LEU A 112 2.00 6.51 7.51
CA LEU A 112 3.07 5.88 6.77
C LEU A 112 3.78 6.93 5.93
N PHE A 113 5.08 7.14 6.17
CA PHE A 113 5.88 8.15 5.48
C PHE A 113 6.79 7.53 4.42
N GLY A 114 6.84 8.14 3.24
CA GLY A 114 7.80 7.84 2.18
C GLY A 114 9.14 8.55 2.37
N ASN A 115 9.11 9.78 2.93
CA ASN A 115 10.30 10.57 3.20
C ASN A 115 10.66 10.55 4.71
N MET A 116 11.94 10.33 5.02
CA MET A 116 12.45 10.27 6.40
C MET A 116 12.54 11.64 7.08
N ASP A 117 12.70 12.72 6.33
CA ASP A 117 12.75 14.08 6.89
C ASP A 117 11.42 14.43 7.57
N ASP A 118 10.30 14.01 6.97
CA ASP A 118 8.94 14.21 7.51
C ASP A 118 8.71 13.41 8.81
N VAL A 119 9.42 12.30 8.99
CA VAL A 119 9.30 11.45 10.19
C VAL A 119 9.92 12.13 11.40
N MET A 120 10.98 12.93 11.23
CA MET A 120 11.76 13.52 12.33
C MET A 120 10.92 14.42 13.25
N GLU A 121 9.75 14.90 12.79
CA GLU A 121 8.82 15.66 13.62
C GLU A 121 8.05 14.80 14.65
N TYR A 122 8.12 13.47 14.51
CA TYR A 122 7.36 12.50 15.31
C TYR A 122 8.25 11.57 16.17
N ILE A 123 9.57 11.79 16.22
CA ILE A 123 10.55 11.00 17.01
C ILE A 123 11.26 11.92 18.01
#